data_AF-A0A928XH85-F1
#
_entry.id   AF-A0A928XH85-F1
#
_cell.length_a   1.000
_cell.length_b   1.000
_cell.length_c   1.000
_cell.angle_alpha   90.00
_cell.angle_beta   90.00
_cell.angle_gamma   90.00
#
_symmetry.space_group_name_H-M   'P 1'
#
loop_
_entity.id
_entity.type
_entity.pdbx_description
1 polymer ?
#
loop_
_entity_poly.entity_id
_entity_poly.type
_entity_poly.pdbx_seq_one_letter_code
_entity_poly.pdbx_strand_id
1 'polypeptide(L)' 'MNVKKKAAFRLGMMVLIGLAVLTGLEYYVSFLPTSATPALFVIALVKAWAIIKYFMHIASLWAEERGH' A
#
# COMPACT_ATOMS: atom_id res chain seq x y z
N MET A 1 0.97 -6.12 -26.02
CA MET A 1 1.21 -5.91 -24.58
C MET A 1 0.10 -6.61 -23.80
N ASN A 2 0.41 -7.76 -23.18
CA ASN A 2 -0.56 -8.70 -22.59
C ASN A 2 -1.43 -8.03 -21.52
N VAL A 3 -2.76 -8.08 -21.69
CA VAL A 3 -3.78 -7.45 -20.84
C VAL A 3 -3.57 -7.73 -19.34
N LYS A 4 -3.06 -8.93 -19.01
CA LYS A 4 -2.70 -9.36 -17.65
C LYS A 4 -1.62 -8.49 -16.99
N LYS A 5 -0.54 -8.12 -17.71
CA LYS A 5 0.52 -7.23 -17.19
C LYS A 5 -0.01 -5.83 -16.88
N LYS A 6 -0.95 -5.34 -17.69
CA LYS A 6 -1.60 -4.04 -17.48
C LYS A 6 -2.45 -4.01 -16.21
N ALA A 7 -3.12 -5.12 -15.89
CA ALA A 7 -3.95 -5.24 -14.70
C ALA A 7 -3.13 -5.21 -13.39
N ALA A 8 -2.01 -5.95 -13.32
CA ALA A 8 -1.10 -5.86 -12.17
C ALA A 8 -0.53 -4.47 -11.97
N PHE A 9 -0.05 -3.86 -13.04
CA PHE A 9 0.59 -2.56 -12.96
C PHE A 9 -0.39 -1.52 -12.42
N ARG A 10 -1.65 -1.60 -12.85
CA ARG A 10 -2.73 -0.72 -12.39
C ARG A 10 -3.10 -0.95 -10.93
N LEU A 11 -3.10 -2.21 -10.46
CA LEU A 11 -3.35 -2.58 -9.07
C LEU A 11 -2.23 -2.08 -8.15
N GLY A 12 -0.97 -2.33 -8.51
CA GLY A 12 0.19 -1.82 -7.78
C GLY A 12 0.22 -0.29 -7.74
N MET A 13 -0.11 0.38 -8.85
CA MET A 13 -0.21 1.84 -8.92
C MET A 13 -1.31 2.39 -8.00
N MET A 14 -2.50 1.77 -7.97
CA MET A 14 -3.58 2.18 -7.06
C MET A 14 -3.19 2.05 -5.59
N VAL A 15 -2.51 0.97 -5.21
CA VAL A 15 -2.03 0.75 -3.84
C VAL A 15 -0.95 1.76 -3.48
N LEU A 16 -0.03 2.05 -4.41
CA LEU A 16 1.03 3.03 -4.22
C LEU A 16 0.45 4.45 -4.03
N ILE A 17 -0.55 4.83 -4.82
CA ILE A 17 -1.28 6.08 -4.64
C ILE A 17 -1.98 6.11 -3.28
N GLY A 18 -2.64 5.03 -2.86
CA GLY A 18 -3.27 4.94 -1.53
C GLY A 18 -2.26 5.10 -0.39
N LEU A 19 -1.09 4.46 -0.49
CA LEU A 19 0.02 4.60 0.46
C LEU A 19 0.60 6.02 0.47
N ALA A 20 0.71 6.66 -0.70
CA ALA A 20 1.18 8.04 -0.82
C ALA A 20 0.21 9.03 -0.16
N VAL A 21 -1.09 8.87 -0.37
CA VAL A 21 -2.13 9.67 0.30
C VAL A 21 -2.07 9.48 1.81
N LEU A 22 -1.97 8.23 2.28
CA LEU A 22 -1.86 7.91 3.70
C LEU A 22 -0.61 8.55 4.33
N THR A 23 0.50 8.57 3.60
CA THR A 23 1.74 9.23 4.02
C THR A 23 1.61 10.76 4.06
N GLY A 24 0.90 11.36 3.09
CA GLY A 24 0.58 12.78 3.13
C GLY A 24 -0.28 13.17 4.32
N LEU A 25 -1.23 12.32 4.70
CA LEU A 25 -2.05 12.51 5.91
C LEU A 25 -1.22 12.41 7.19
N GLU A 26 -0.30 11.44 7.31
CA GLU A 26 0.66 11.40 8.44
C GLU A 26 1.49 12.67 8.55
N TYR A 27 2.00 13.14 7.42
CA TYR A 27 2.80 14.34 7.36
C TYR A 27 2.00 15.56 7.82
N TYR A 28 0.75 15.68 7.37
CA TYR A 28 -0.16 16.75 7.81
C TYR A 28 -0.47 16.67 9.31
N VAL A 29 -0.79 15.47 9.83
CA VAL A 29 -1.07 15.27 11.26
C VAL A 29 0.16 15.59 12.13
N SER A 30 1.37 15.38 11.61
CA SER A 30 2.62 15.70 12.31
C SER A 30 2.82 17.21 12.54
N PHE A 31 2.11 18.09 11.83
CA PHE A 31 2.14 19.54 12.08
C PHE A 31 1.17 20.00 13.18
N LEU A 32 0.25 19.14 13.62
CA LEU A 32 -0.65 19.49 14.70
C LEU A 32 0.11 19.36 16.04
N PRO A 33 0.01 20.35 16.95
CA PRO A 33 0.75 20.38 18.22
C PRO A 33 0.26 19.38 19.28
N THR A 34 -0.30 18.24 18.86
CA THR A 34 -0.75 17.16 19.71
C THR A 34 0.30 16.05 19.78
N SER A 35 0.31 15.31 20.89
CA SER A 35 1.06 14.06 21.06
C SER A 35 0.53 12.98 20.11
N ALA A 36 0.82 13.13 18.81
CA ALA A 36 0.30 12.31 17.73
C ALA A 36 0.96 10.92 17.62
N THR A 37 1.84 10.56 18.55
CA THR A 37 2.57 9.27 18.58
C THR A 37 1.65 8.05 18.44
N PRO A 38 0.49 7.95 19.13
CA PRO A 38 -0.43 6.83 18.95
C PRO A 38 -1.09 6.82 17.57
N ALA A 39 -1.41 8.00 17.02
CA ALA A 39 -2.06 8.12 15.71
C ALA A 39 -1.10 7.70 14.59
N LEU A 40 0.16 8.14 14.64
CA LEU A 40 1.21 7.73 13.69
C LEU A 40 1.48 6.22 13.77
N PHE A 41 1.45 5.64 14.98
CA PHE A 41 1.61 4.19 15.16
C PHE A 41 0.49 3.37 14.48
N VAL A 42 -0.77 3.82 14.62
CA VAL A 42 -1.90 3.19 13.93
C VAL A 42 -1.76 3.29 12.41
N ILE A 43 -1.33 4.46 11.91
CA ILE A 43 -1.15 4.62 10.46
C ILE A 43 -0.03 3.73 9.93
N ALA A 44 1.07 3.59 10.67
CA ALA A 44 2.14 2.66 10.34
C ALA A 44 1.65 1.19 10.27
N LEU A 45 0.78 0.77 11.18
CA LEU A 45 0.17 -0.57 11.14
C LEU A 45 -0.74 -0.77 9.93
N VAL A 46 -1.57 0.23 9.60
CA VAL A 46 -2.42 0.19 8.39
C VAL A 46 -1.57 0.11 7.13
N LYS A 47 -0.46 0.84 7.09
CA LYS A 47 0.52 0.82 5.99
C LYS A 47 1.14 -0.57 5.83
N ALA A 48 1.60 -1.16 6.94
CA ALA A 48 2.18 -2.51 6.93
C ALA A 48 1.18 -3.58 6.47
N TRP A 49 -0.06 -3.53 6.97
CA TRP A 49 -1.12 -4.44 6.54
C TRP A 49 -1.43 -4.29 5.04
N ALA A 50 -1.54 -3.06 4.54
CA ALA A 50 -1.77 -2.81 3.12
C ALA A 50 -0.62 -3.37 2.26
N ILE A 51 0.64 -3.21 2.67
CA ILE A 51 1.79 -3.76 1.95
C ILE A 51 1.74 -5.29 1.94
N ILE A 52 1.50 -5.95 3.07
CA ILE A 52 1.44 -7.43 3.10
C ILE A 52 0.29 -7.94 2.23
N LYS A 53 -0.90 -7.37 2.38
CA LYS A 53 -2.10 -7.83 1.68
C LYS A 53 -2.04 -7.55 0.17
N TYR A 54 -1.52 -6.40 -0.23
CA TYR A 54 -1.54 -5.99 -1.64
C TYR A 54 -0.21 -6.13 -2.39
N PHE A 55 0.94 -6.20 -1.73
CA PHE A 55 2.21 -6.47 -2.42
C PHE A 55 2.63 -7.93 -2.26
N MET A 56 2.53 -8.53 -1.06
CA MET A 56 2.97 -9.93 -0.88
C MET A 56 1.96 -10.95 -1.42
N HIS A 57 0.66 -10.76 -1.20
CA HIS A 57 -0.35 -11.73 -1.65
C HIS A 57 -0.72 -11.57 -3.13
N ILE A 58 -0.66 -10.34 -3.67
CA ILE A 58 -0.78 -10.16 -5.12
C ILE A 58 0.47 -10.73 -5.82
N ALA A 59 1.67 -10.58 -5.25
CA ALA A 59 2.85 -11.24 -5.80
C ALA A 59 2.73 -12.78 -5.78
N SER A 60 2.11 -13.38 -4.75
CA SER A 60 1.87 -14.83 -4.71
C SER A 60 0.84 -15.28 -5.75
N LEU A 61 -0.27 -14.55 -5.92
CA LEU A 61 -1.22 -14.78 -7.02
C LEU A 61 -0.55 -14.65 -8.41
N TRP A 62 0.46 -13.79 -8.52
CA TRP A 62 1.29 -13.66 -9.72
C TRP A 62 2.34 -14.76 -9.91
N ALA A 63 2.75 -15.44 -8.84
CA ALA A 63 3.66 -16.58 -8.88
C ALA A 63 2.92 -17.88 -9.22
N GLU A 64 1.71 -18.07 -8.70
CA GLU A 64 0.83 -19.21 -8.98
C GLU A 64 0.46 -19.27 -10.47
N GLU A 65 0.30 -18.13 -11.13
CA GLU A 65 -0.10 -18.05 -12.55
C GLU A 65 1.07 -18.05 -13.55
N ARG A 66 2.32 -18.21 -13.07
CA ARG A 66 3.51 -18.49 -13.91
C ARG A 66 3.89 -19.97 -13.93
N GLY A 67 3.22 -20.81 -13.14
CA GLY A 67 3.27 -22.25 -13.32
C GLY A 67 2.27 -22.66 -14.39
N HIS A 68 2.72 -22.65 -15.66
CA HIS A 68 2.27 -23.43 -16.83
C HIS A 68 2.75 -22.74 -18.12
#